data_AF-A0A3B9WQX4-F1
#
_entry.id   AF-A0A3B9WQX4-F1
#
_cell.length_a   1.000
_cell.length_b   1.000
_cell.length_c   1.000
_cell.angle_alpha   90.00
_cell.angle_beta   90.00
_cell.angle_gamma   90.00
#
_symmetry.space_group_name_H-M   'P 1'
#
loop_
_entity.id
_entity.type
_entity.pdbx_description
1 polymer ?
#
loop_
_entity_poly.entity_id
_entity_poly.type
_entity_poly.pdbx_seq_one_letter_code
_entity_poly.pdbx_strand_id
1 'polypeptide(L)'
;RETKVEPGDQGSPRVIYATTATGKSTTAKWLNDTVDHPRDARIELLAKFVLRNRRAMNSKQLATRQRKLFKRQAANLQVAANSATDDVRLVSLWRVENINAMIRLLDAV
;
A
#
# COMPACT_ATOMS: atom_id res chain seq x y z
N ARG A 1 -22.80 10.45 4.13
CA ARG A 1 -24.19 10.73 4.56
C ARG A 1 -24.27 10.31 6.01
N GLU A 2 -24.65 11.22 6.90
CA GLU A 2 -24.92 10.87 8.29
C GLU A 2 -26.07 9.87 8.31
N THR A 3 -25.89 8.79 9.06
CA THR A 3 -26.82 7.66 9.02
C THR A 3 -27.65 7.54 10.29
N LYS A 4 -27.17 8.08 11.40
CA LYS A 4 -27.87 8.15 12.68
C LYS A 4 -27.15 9.11 13.64
N VAL A 5 -27.91 9.71 14.54
CA VAL A 5 -27.38 10.46 15.68
C VAL A 5 -27.60 9.61 16.94
N GLU A 6 -26.55 9.36 17.72
CA GLU A 6 -26.61 8.67 19.01
C GLU A 6 -26.56 9.67 20.18
N PRO A 7 -27.37 9.51 21.24
CA PRO A 7 -27.28 10.37 22.41
C PRO A 7 -25.88 10.30 23.04
N GLY A 8 -25.33 11.45 23.41
CA GLY A 8 -24.13 11.52 24.24
C GLY A 8 -24.52 11.41 25.72
N ASP A 9 -23.83 10.56 26.48
CA ASP A 9 -24.16 10.33 27.90
C ASP A 9 -23.99 11.60 28.76
N GLN A 10 -23.06 12.49 28.40
CA GLN A 10 -22.85 13.82 29.04
C GLN A 10 -22.36 14.89 28.05
N GLY A 11 -22.83 14.88 26.79
CA GLY A 11 -22.37 15.83 25.78
C GLY A 11 -23.19 15.82 24.49
N SER A 12 -22.78 16.61 23.50
CA SER A 12 -23.46 16.69 22.21
C SER A 12 -23.63 15.32 21.56
N PRO A 13 -24.74 15.08 20.85
CA PRO A 13 -25.00 13.80 20.19
C PRO A 13 -23.88 13.39 19.22
N ARG A 14 -23.59 12.09 19.14
CA ARG A 14 -22.58 11.53 18.23
C ARG A 14 -23.18 11.30 16.84
N VAL A 15 -22.49 11.76 15.81
CA VAL A 15 -22.87 11.50 14.41
C VAL A 15 -22.24 10.18 13.95
N ILE A 16 -23.07 9.23 13.53
CA ILE A 16 -22.62 7.97 12.94
C ILE A 16 -22.57 8.09 11.43
N TYR A 17 -21.40 7.83 10.87
CA TYR A 17 -21.19 7.73 9.43
C TYR A 17 -21.28 6.29 8.95
N ALA A 18 -21.99 6.08 7.85
CA ALA A 18 -21.93 4.85 7.08
C ALA A 18 -21.25 5.07 5.73
N THR A 19 -20.54 4.04 5.26
CA THR A 19 -19.96 4.03 3.92
C THR A 19 -21.05 4.02 2.86
N THR A 20 -20.94 4.91 1.87
CA THR A 20 -21.81 4.93 0.68
C THR A 20 -21.47 3.79 -0.28
N ALA A 21 -22.33 3.53 -1.27
CA ALA A 21 -22.03 2.57 -2.35
C ALA A 21 -20.73 2.93 -3.09
N THR A 22 -20.54 4.21 -3.42
CA THR A 22 -19.28 4.72 -3.99
C THR A 22 -18.10 4.51 -3.06
N GLY A 23 -18.25 4.77 -1.75
CA GLY A 23 -17.17 4.53 -0.78
C GLY A 23 -16.76 3.05 -0.72
N LYS A 24 -17.74 2.14 -0.81
CA LYS A 24 -17.50 0.69 -0.87
C LYS A 24 -16.73 0.31 -2.13
N SER A 25 -17.16 0.79 -3.30
CA SER A 25 -16.50 0.46 -4.58
C SER A 25 -15.09 1.06 -4.68
N THR A 26 -14.90 2.31 -4.25
CA THR A 26 -13.58 2.96 -4.19
C THR A 26 -12.64 2.20 -3.26
N THR A 27 -13.11 1.79 -2.07
CA THR A 27 -12.29 1.01 -1.14
C THR A 27 -11.94 -0.36 -1.71
N ALA A 28 -12.90 -1.04 -2.35
CA ALA A 28 -12.66 -2.33 -2.98
C ALA A 28 -11.62 -2.23 -4.11
N LYS A 29 -11.71 -1.20 -4.95
CA LYS A 29 -10.70 -0.91 -5.97
C LYS A 29 -9.33 -0.67 -5.34
N TRP A 30 -9.25 0.26 -4.39
CA TRP A 30 -8.00 0.61 -3.71
C TRP A 30 -7.33 -0.60 -3.03
N LEU A 31 -8.09 -1.47 -2.37
CA LEU A 31 -7.57 -2.70 -1.75
C LEU A 31 -6.99 -3.71 -2.75
N ASN A 32 -7.38 -3.65 -4.02
CA ASN A 32 -6.92 -4.55 -5.09
C ASN A 32 -5.85 -3.92 -5.99
N ASP A 33 -5.64 -2.61 -5.92
CA ASP A 33 -4.64 -1.91 -6.72
C ASP A 33 -3.26 -2.00 -6.06
N THR A 34 -2.21 -2.08 -6.90
CA THR A 34 -0.82 -2.03 -6.45
C THR A 34 -0.48 -0.65 -5.89
N VAL A 35 0.53 -0.60 -5.03
CA VAL A 35 1.14 0.67 -4.59
C VAL A 35 2.24 1.00 -5.58
N ASP A 36 2.04 2.07 -6.34
CA ASP A 36 2.92 2.39 -7.47
C ASP A 36 4.29 2.87 -7.02
N HIS A 37 4.35 3.60 -5.92
CA HIS A 37 5.59 4.24 -5.49
C HIS A 37 6.18 3.55 -4.24
N PRO A 38 7.42 3.03 -4.29
CA PRO A 38 8.04 2.29 -3.19
C PRO A 38 8.07 3.01 -1.84
N ARG A 39 8.14 4.35 -1.82
CA ARG A 39 8.16 5.12 -0.57
C ARG A 39 6.83 5.03 0.20
N ASP A 40 5.72 4.88 -0.52
CA ASP A 40 4.37 4.86 0.04
C ASP A 40 4.00 3.44 0.50
N ALA A 41 4.71 2.43 -0.02
CA ALA A 41 4.47 1.03 0.23
C ALA A 41 4.60 0.64 1.71
N ARG A 42 5.51 1.27 2.47
CA ARG A 42 5.67 0.96 3.89
C ARG A 42 4.35 1.06 4.66
N ILE A 43 3.55 2.08 4.40
CA ILE A 43 2.28 2.29 5.12
C ILE A 43 1.12 1.75 4.30
N GLU A 44 1.04 2.10 3.02
CA GLU A 44 -0.12 1.79 2.20
C GLU A 44 -0.24 0.29 1.92
N LEU A 45 0.86 -0.37 1.54
CA LEU A 45 0.82 -1.79 1.19
C LEU A 45 0.51 -2.66 2.41
N LEU A 46 1.10 -2.34 3.56
CA LEU A 46 0.78 -3.02 4.82
C LEU A 46 -0.68 -2.81 5.23
N ALA A 47 -1.19 -1.58 5.11
CA ALA A 47 -2.60 -1.29 5.37
C ALA A 47 -3.52 -2.13 4.46
N LYS A 48 -3.21 -2.26 3.16
CA LYS A 48 -3.96 -3.11 2.25
C LYS A 48 -3.96 -4.56 2.72
N PHE A 49 -2.80 -5.15 3.04
CA PHE A 49 -2.76 -6.55 3.49
C PHE A 49 -3.52 -6.79 4.81
N VAL A 50 -3.36 -5.91 5.80
CA VAL A 50 -4.08 -6.01 7.07
C VAL A 50 -5.60 -5.90 6.85
N LEU A 51 -6.06 -4.93 6.06
CA LEU A 51 -7.48 -4.71 5.81
C LEU A 51 -8.09 -5.82 4.95
N ARG A 52 -7.33 -6.39 4.00
CA ARG A 52 -7.73 -7.59 3.25
C ARG A 52 -7.90 -8.79 4.18
N ASN A 53 -6.94 -9.02 5.09
CA ASN A 53 -7.02 -10.10 6.06
C ASN A 53 -8.26 -9.97 6.96
N ARG A 54 -8.54 -8.77 7.48
CA ARG A 54 -9.76 -8.48 8.27
C ARG A 54 -11.06 -8.72 7.50
N ARG A 55 -11.01 -8.70 6.17
CA ARG A 55 -12.14 -8.98 5.26
C ARG A 55 -12.12 -10.40 4.69
N ALA A 56 -11.25 -11.28 5.20
CA ALA A 56 -11.04 -12.63 4.69
C ALA A 56 -10.74 -12.69 3.17
N MET A 57 -10.09 -11.65 2.63
CA MET A 57 -9.71 -11.58 1.22
C MET A 57 -8.35 -12.24 0.98
N ASN A 58 -8.23 -13.04 -0.08
CA ASN A 58 -6.96 -13.65 -0.48
C ASN A 58 -5.96 -12.57 -0.96
N SER A 59 -4.75 -12.56 -0.40
CA SER A 59 -3.71 -11.56 -0.70
C SER A 59 -2.69 -11.99 -1.76
N LYS A 60 -2.66 -13.26 -2.16
CA LYS A 60 -1.63 -13.83 -3.06
C LYS A 60 -1.57 -13.12 -4.42
N GLN A 61 -2.72 -12.77 -4.99
CA GLN A 61 -2.77 -12.09 -6.29
C GLN A 61 -2.23 -10.66 -6.20
N LEU A 62 -2.56 -9.92 -5.14
CA LEU A 62 -2.02 -8.58 -4.90
C LEU A 62 -0.52 -8.64 -4.68
N ALA A 63 -0.04 -9.57 -3.84
CA ALA A 63 1.38 -9.76 -3.57
C ALA A 63 2.17 -10.07 -4.86
N THR A 64 1.66 -10.98 -5.70
CA THR A 64 2.26 -11.32 -6.99
C THR A 64 2.39 -10.11 -7.92
N ARG A 65 1.32 -9.30 -8.04
CA ARG A 65 1.32 -8.09 -8.88
C ARG A 65 2.28 -7.03 -8.34
N GLN A 66 2.25 -6.79 -7.02
CA GLN A 66 3.14 -5.84 -6.35
C GLN A 66 4.61 -6.23 -6.53
N ARG A 67 4.93 -7.51 -6.38
CA ARG A 67 6.26 -8.07 -6.58
C ARG A 67 6.77 -7.83 -8.00
N LYS A 68 5.92 -8.07 -9.01
CA LYS A 68 6.28 -7.83 -10.42
C LYS A 68 6.59 -6.35 -10.67
N LEU A 69 5.80 -5.45 -10.11
CA LEU A 69 6.02 -4.01 -10.19
C LEU A 69 7.37 -3.60 -9.54
N PHE A 70 7.60 -4.04 -8.31
CA PHE A 70 8.82 -3.72 -7.58
C PHE A 70 10.09 -4.30 -8.22
N LYS A 71 10.04 -5.53 -8.74
CA LYS A 71 11.18 -6.10 -9.49
C LYS A 71 11.58 -5.23 -10.68
N ARG A 72 10.59 -4.71 -11.44
CA ARG A 72 10.85 -3.80 -12.55
C ARG A 72 11.48 -2.49 -12.07
N GLN A 73 10.97 -1.91 -10.99
CA GLN A 73 11.48 -0.65 -10.45
C GLN A 73 12.91 -0.80 -9.90
N ALA A 74 13.19 -1.88 -9.18
CA ALA A 74 14.53 -2.20 -8.69
C ALA A 74 15.52 -2.36 -9.85
N ALA A 75 15.14 -3.09 -10.91
CA ALA A 75 15.99 -3.25 -12.09
C ALA A 75 16.30 -1.91 -12.77
N ASN A 76 15.29 -1.04 -12.95
CA ASN A 76 15.50 0.28 -13.56
C ASN A 76 16.41 1.17 -12.71
N LEU A 77 16.25 1.16 -11.39
CA LEU A 77 17.12 1.90 -10.47
C LEU A 77 18.55 1.36 -10.47
N GLN A 78 18.72 0.05 -10.58
CA GLN A 78 20.05 -0.57 -10.68
C GLN A 78 20.78 -0.14 -11.96
N VAL A 79 20.08 -0.11 -13.10
CA VAL A 79 20.63 0.38 -14.37
C VAL A 79 21.03 1.85 -14.24
N ALA A 80 20.18 2.69 -13.65
CA ALA A 80 20.50 4.10 -13.43
C ALA A 80 21.72 4.28 -12.51
N ALA A 81 21.85 3.46 -11.46
CA ALA A 81 22.98 3.51 -10.52
C ALA A 81 24.32 3.15 -11.17
N ASN A 82 24.32 2.36 -12.25
CA ASN A 82 25.54 1.92 -12.93
C ASN A 82 26.18 3.04 -13.76
N SER A 83 25.41 4.06 -14.16
CA SER A 83 25.87 5.18 -15.01
C SER A 83 25.89 6.52 -14.27
N ALA A 84 25.73 6.51 -12.95
CA ALA A 84 25.57 7.71 -12.12
C ALA A 84 26.90 8.15 -11.47
N THR A 85 26.94 9.43 -11.07
CA THR A 85 27.96 9.96 -10.14
C THR A 85 27.84 9.31 -8.76
N ASP A 86 28.89 9.36 -7.95
CA ASP A 86 28.97 8.61 -6.69
C ASP A 86 27.84 8.90 -5.69
N ASP A 87 27.44 10.17 -5.57
CA ASP A 87 26.35 10.62 -4.72
C ASP A 87 24.99 10.08 -5.18
N VAL A 88 24.70 10.19 -6.48
CA VAL A 88 23.45 9.68 -7.08
C VAL A 88 23.42 8.15 -7.07
N ARG A 89 24.56 7.51 -7.27
CA ARG A 89 24.75 6.06 -7.19
C ARG A 89 24.42 5.55 -5.79
N LEU A 90 24.95 6.17 -4.73
CA LEU A 90 24.67 5.79 -3.35
C LEU A 90 23.16 5.82 -3.05
N VAL A 91 22.48 6.91 -3.38
CA VAL A 91 21.04 7.05 -3.16
C VAL A 91 20.24 6.03 -3.98
N SER A 92 20.65 5.75 -5.21
CA SER A 92 19.98 4.76 -6.07
C SER A 92 20.11 3.34 -5.53
N LEU A 93 21.31 2.94 -5.09
CA LEU A 93 21.55 1.64 -4.46
C LEU A 93 20.75 1.49 -3.16
N TRP A 94 20.69 2.53 -2.32
CA TRP A 94 19.85 2.52 -1.12
C TRP A 94 18.38 2.25 -1.45
N ARG A 95 17.85 2.89 -2.51
CA ARG A 95 16.47 2.66 -2.97
C ARG A 95 16.27 1.24 -3.49
N VAL A 96 17.22 0.68 -4.24
CA VAL A 96 17.19 -0.72 -4.70
C VAL A 96 17.09 -1.67 -3.52
N GLU A 97 17.92 -1.49 -2.48
CA GLU A 97 17.91 -2.35 -1.30
C GLU A 97 16.59 -2.30 -0.53
N ASN A 98 16.01 -1.10 -0.38
CA ASN A 98 14.70 -0.95 0.24
C ASN A 98 13.61 -1.70 -0.56
N ILE A 99 13.64 -1.60 -1.88
CA ILE A 99 12.70 -2.32 -2.75
C ILE A 99 12.91 -3.84 -2.66
N ASN A 100 14.16 -4.30 -2.65
CA ASN A 100 14.49 -5.72 -2.51
C ASN A 100 14.02 -6.30 -1.17
N ALA A 101 14.13 -5.54 -0.08
CA ALA A 101 13.57 -5.94 1.21
C ALA A 101 12.04 -6.12 1.16
N MET A 102 11.33 -5.21 0.49
CA MET A 102 9.88 -5.35 0.28
C MET A 102 9.53 -6.53 -0.62
N ILE A 103 10.33 -6.83 -1.65
CA ILE A 103 10.15 -8.01 -2.49
C ILE A 103 10.27 -9.29 -1.67
N ARG A 104 11.27 -9.40 -0.79
CA ARG A 104 11.45 -10.57 0.09
C ARG A 104 10.26 -10.76 1.04
N LEU A 105 9.74 -9.65 1.60
CA LEU A 105 8.52 -9.72 2.42
C LEU A 105 7.32 -10.25 1.62
N LEU A 106 7.16 -9.80 0.38
CA LEU A 106 6.07 -10.23 -0.50
C LEU A 106 6.14 -11.72 -0.88
N ASP A 107 7.32 -12.35 -0.80
CA ASP A 107 7.45 -13.80 -1.00
C ASP A 107 6.89 -14.62 0.19
N ALA A 108 6.67 -13.98 1.35
CA ALA A 108 6.10 -14.60 2.55
C ALA A 108 4.56 -14.41 2.70
N VAL A 109 3.91 -13.74 1.74
CA VAL A 109 2.46 -13.46 1.72
C VAL A 109 1.72 -14.45 0.82
#